data_AF-A0A9X1MGL0-F1
#
_entry.id   AF-A0A9X1MGL0-F1
#
_cell.length_a   1.000
_cell.length_b   1.000
_cell.length_c   1.000
_cell.angle_alpha   90.00
_cell.angle_beta   90.00
_cell.angle_gamma   90.00
#
_symmetry.space_group_name_H-M   'P 1'
#
loop_
_entity.id
_entity.type
_entity.pdbx_description
1 polymer ?
#
loop_
_entity_poly.entity_id
_entity_poly.type
_entity_poly.pdbx_seq_one_letter_code
_entity_poly.pdbx_strand_id
1 'polypeptide(L)'
;MTATITRPRRTSREWSLFQDWCSAADVVPMPATAETIAEFFREVPATGSTRNRQLQAIRRAHREAGLHLPLPTPEPRTPWRTGPGWLDLGTTLRRAPLSGWPSGLAARRDMFLVVLAGECGLSREGARSVAAGDVVQDACGSWSIGRHPIPRTPDAGSCPSCAVARWMKVLEIWDSRGRYSVREHVAGYRPDGEHECLEPAVHEGISAHTLLPGIDKYGWLADWEPMTARSISAVLAYRQDAAQWPRDPAPFEAVDVPERTDFQRTSMQDLTEMLDDLDDMVSAALRASEAVMKEVAASAK
;
A
#
# COMPACT_ATOMS: atom_id res chain seq x y z
N MET A 1 33.96 0.21 -30.14
CA MET A 1 34.27 1.01 -28.93
C MET A 1 33.24 2.11 -28.82
N THR A 2 32.14 1.85 -28.13
CA THR A 2 31.01 2.77 -27.98
C THR A 2 31.19 3.50 -26.64
N ALA A 3 31.48 4.80 -26.70
CA ALA A 3 31.59 5.63 -25.52
C ALA A 3 30.21 5.88 -24.92
N THR A 4 29.96 5.31 -23.75
CA THR A 4 28.79 5.61 -22.93
C THR A 4 28.89 7.06 -22.46
N ILE A 5 28.10 7.95 -23.04
CA ILE A 5 27.94 9.31 -22.57
C ILE A 5 27.13 9.25 -21.27
N THR A 6 27.84 9.19 -20.14
CA THR A 6 27.24 9.34 -18.80
C THR A 6 26.75 10.77 -18.67
N ARG A 7 25.44 10.97 -18.81
CA ARG A 7 24.78 12.27 -18.59
C ARG A 7 25.10 12.74 -17.15
N PRO A 8 25.63 13.97 -16.94
CA PRO A 8 25.89 14.44 -15.60
C PRO A 8 24.58 14.48 -14.82
N ARG A 9 24.54 13.78 -13.67
CA ARG A 9 23.41 13.84 -12.74
C ARG A 9 23.25 15.30 -12.34
N ARG A 10 22.07 15.87 -12.53
CA ARG A 10 21.77 17.22 -12.01
C ARG A 10 21.98 17.20 -10.50
N THR A 11 23.05 17.83 -10.04
CA THR A 11 23.26 18.13 -8.63
C THR A 11 22.09 19.00 -8.16
N SER A 12 21.52 18.68 -6.99
CA SER A 12 20.42 19.50 -6.48
C SER A 12 20.92 20.91 -6.18
N ARG A 13 20.08 21.92 -6.42
CA ARG A 13 20.39 23.33 -6.14
C ARG A 13 20.94 23.54 -4.73
N GLU A 14 20.41 22.81 -3.76
CA GLU A 14 20.84 22.86 -2.37
C GLU A 14 22.26 22.32 -2.13
N TRP A 15 22.72 21.37 -2.95
CA TRP A 15 24.10 20.87 -2.89
C TRP A 15 25.07 21.87 -3.52
N SER A 16 24.72 22.45 -4.68
CA SER A 16 25.52 23.49 -5.30
C SER A 16 25.72 24.70 -4.38
N LEU A 17 24.67 25.15 -3.69
CA LEU A 17 24.77 26.23 -2.71
C LEU A 17 25.78 25.93 -1.59
N PHE A 18 25.82 24.69 -1.10
CA PHE A 18 26.79 24.28 -0.10
C PHE A 18 28.21 24.25 -0.67
N GLN A 19 28.40 23.74 -1.89
CA GLN A 19 29.71 23.77 -2.57
C GLN A 19 30.22 25.19 -2.81
N ASP A 20 29.35 26.10 -3.24
CA ASP A 20 29.69 27.51 -3.47
C ASP A 20 30.10 28.20 -2.16
N TRP A 21 29.35 27.94 -1.08
CA TRP A 21 29.71 28.45 0.25
C TRP A 21 31.04 27.86 0.73
N CYS A 22 31.27 26.55 0.57
CA CYS A 22 32.55 25.93 0.93
C CYS A 22 33.73 26.55 0.16
N SER A 23 33.55 26.82 -1.13
CA SER A 23 34.55 27.50 -1.95
C SER A 23 34.83 28.93 -1.49
N ALA A 24 33.82 29.65 -0.99
CA ALA A 24 33.96 31.02 -0.50
C ALA A 24 34.59 31.07 0.91
N ALA A 25 34.32 30.08 1.75
CA ALA A 25 34.84 29.96 3.11
C ALA A 25 36.19 29.21 3.20
N ASP A 26 36.77 28.80 2.06
CA ASP A 26 38.00 28.01 1.96
C ASP A 26 37.99 26.70 2.77
N VAL A 27 36.84 26.01 2.74
CA VAL A 27 36.65 24.72 3.40
C VAL A 27 36.33 23.62 2.39
N VAL A 28 36.72 22.39 2.69
CA VAL A 28 36.50 21.25 1.80
C VAL A 28 35.04 20.77 1.91
N PRO A 29 34.28 20.68 0.81
CA PRO A 29 32.88 20.27 0.85
C PRO A 29 32.67 18.76 1.11
N MET A 30 33.73 17.95 0.98
CA MET A 30 33.66 16.50 1.15
C MET A 30 35.03 15.89 1.55
N PRO A 31 35.12 15.13 2.65
CA PRO A 31 34.08 14.91 3.65
C PRO A 31 33.82 16.17 4.47
N ALA A 32 32.55 16.60 4.56
CA ALA A 32 32.16 17.68 5.45
C ALA A 32 32.11 17.20 6.91
N THR A 33 32.44 18.07 7.86
CA THR A 33 32.27 17.78 9.29
C THR A 33 30.98 18.38 9.84
N ALA A 34 30.62 18.01 11.07
CA ALA A 34 29.47 18.59 11.76
C ALA A 34 29.64 20.10 11.97
N GLU A 35 30.87 20.52 12.27
CA GLU A 35 31.26 21.91 12.48
C GLU A 35 31.10 22.72 11.18
N THR A 36 31.60 22.21 10.05
CA THR A 36 31.44 22.85 8.73
C THR A 36 29.97 23.07 8.38
N ILE A 37 29.11 22.09 8.66
CA ILE A 37 27.67 22.19 8.37
C ILE A 37 26.97 23.15 9.34
N ALA A 38 27.37 23.17 10.62
CA ALA A 38 26.84 24.11 11.59
C ALA A 38 27.20 25.57 11.24
N GLU A 39 28.43 25.79 10.75
CA GLU A 39 28.91 27.08 10.26
C GLU A 39 28.15 27.54 9.02
N PHE A 40 27.96 26.65 8.04
CA PHE A 40 27.10 26.91 6.89
C PHE A 40 25.70 27.37 7.29
N PHE A 41 25.04 26.70 8.26
CA PHE A 41 23.69 27.10 8.69
C PHE A 41 23.64 28.38 9.54
N ARG A 42 24.78 28.80 10.08
CA ARG A 42 24.95 30.06 10.81
C ARG A 42 25.07 31.22 9.82
N GLU A 43 25.86 31.05 8.75
CA GLU A 43 26.15 32.08 7.74
C GLU A 43 25.13 32.15 6.61
N VAL A 44 24.39 31.06 6.38
CA VAL A 44 23.30 31.00 5.41
C VAL A 44 21.97 30.76 6.14
N PRO A 45 21.38 31.82 6.76
CA PRO A 45 20.09 31.71 7.44
C PRO A 45 18.99 31.21 6.50
N ALA A 46 18.25 30.21 6.95
CA ALA A 46 17.15 29.64 6.19
C ALA A 46 16.06 29.13 7.15
N THR A 47 14.83 29.02 6.65
CA THR A 47 13.74 28.41 7.41
C THR A 47 14.05 26.94 7.71
N GLY A 48 13.42 26.37 8.75
CA GLY A 48 13.68 24.97 9.15
C GLY A 48 13.41 23.94 8.04
N SER A 49 12.43 24.19 7.16
CA SER A 49 12.16 23.34 6.00
C SER A 49 13.28 23.40 4.96
N THR A 50 13.83 24.59 4.70
CA THR A 50 14.95 24.80 3.78
C THR A 50 16.25 24.20 4.33
N ARG A 51 16.55 24.42 5.62
CA ARG A 51 17.71 23.79 6.29
C ARG A 51 17.66 22.28 6.20
N ASN A 52 16.49 21.68 6.40
CA ASN A 52 16.31 20.23 6.23
C ASN A 52 16.59 19.77 4.80
N ARG A 53 16.12 20.50 3.77
CA ARG A 53 16.40 20.16 2.37
C ARG A 53 17.89 20.24 2.06
N GLN A 54 18.56 21.29 2.53
CA GLN A 54 20.00 21.47 2.40
C GLN A 54 20.77 20.32 3.07
N LEU A 55 20.46 19.98 4.32
CA LEU A 55 21.09 18.87 5.03
C LEU A 55 20.88 17.53 4.31
N GLN A 56 19.68 17.27 3.78
CA GLN A 56 19.40 16.04 3.04
C GLN A 56 20.14 15.97 1.70
N ALA A 57 20.33 17.11 1.02
CA ALA A 57 21.16 17.19 -0.17
C ALA A 57 22.63 16.87 0.13
N ILE A 58 23.18 17.45 1.20
CA ILE A 58 24.56 17.19 1.66
C ILE A 58 24.74 15.70 1.99
N ARG A 59 23.82 15.12 2.76
CA ARG A 59 23.85 13.68 3.08
C ARG A 59 23.76 12.80 1.84
N ARG A 60 22.89 13.14 0.89
CA ARG A 60 22.76 12.39 -0.36
C ARG A 60 24.07 12.42 -1.13
N ALA A 61 24.71 13.59 -1.28
CA ALA A 61 25.99 13.70 -1.97
C ALA A 61 27.08 12.83 -1.29
N HIS A 62 27.16 12.85 0.03
CA HIS A 62 28.08 11.99 0.78
C HIS A 62 27.81 10.50 0.55
N ARG A 63 26.54 10.07 0.64
CA ARG A 63 26.16 8.67 0.35
C ARG A 63 26.48 8.25 -1.08
N GLU A 64 26.23 9.12 -2.06
CA GLU A 64 26.54 8.86 -3.47
C GLU A 64 28.06 8.73 -3.71
N ALA A 65 28.87 9.42 -2.91
CA ALA A 65 30.32 9.30 -2.90
C ALA A 65 30.85 8.14 -2.03
N GLY A 66 29.97 7.32 -1.43
CA GLY A 66 30.36 6.24 -0.52
C GLY A 66 30.92 6.71 0.83
N LEU A 67 30.74 7.99 1.17
CA LEU A 67 31.24 8.58 2.40
C LEU A 67 30.14 8.65 3.47
N HIS A 68 30.52 8.34 4.71
CA HIS A 68 29.65 8.54 5.86
C HIS A 68 29.79 9.97 6.37
N LEU A 69 28.67 10.67 6.49
CA LEU A 69 28.63 11.98 7.13
C LEU A 69 28.35 11.77 8.62
N PRO A 70 29.25 12.16 9.55
CA PRO A 70 29.15 11.89 10.98
C PRO A 70 28.15 12.84 11.67
N LEU A 71 26.92 12.89 11.15
CA LEU A 71 25.81 13.63 11.72
C LEU A 71 24.70 12.65 12.10
N PRO A 72 24.08 12.79 13.29
CA PRO A 72 22.97 11.95 13.72
C PRO A 72 21.92 11.87 12.62
N THR A 73 21.68 10.67 12.08
CA THR A 73 20.61 10.50 11.07
C THR A 73 19.29 10.81 11.79
N PRO A 74 18.55 11.85 11.37
CA PRO A 74 17.32 12.22 12.02
C PRO A 74 16.40 11.02 11.93
N GLU A 75 15.85 10.65 13.07
CA GLU A 75 14.87 9.58 13.11
C GLU A 75 13.74 9.92 12.12
N PRO A 76 13.37 8.96 11.25
CA PRO A 76 12.26 9.14 10.34
C PRO A 76 11.02 9.55 11.13
N ARG A 77 10.58 10.81 10.95
CA ARG A 77 9.42 11.32 11.70
C ARG A 77 8.16 10.54 11.32
N THR A 78 7.46 10.06 12.34
CA THR A 78 6.09 9.56 12.15
C THR A 78 5.23 10.66 11.50
N PRO A 79 4.41 10.33 10.49
CA PRO A 79 3.45 11.26 9.93
C PRO A 79 2.28 11.55 10.87
N TRP A 80 2.10 10.76 11.95
CA TRP A 80 1.01 10.91 12.91
C TRP A 80 1.12 12.23 13.69
N ARG A 81 0.01 12.99 13.73
CA ARG A 81 -0.06 14.27 14.44
C ARG A 81 -0.81 14.13 15.75
N THR A 82 -0.42 14.95 16.73
CA THR A 82 -1.09 15.08 18.03
C THR A 82 -1.36 16.55 18.34
N GLY A 83 -2.35 16.82 19.19
CA GLY A 83 -2.70 18.17 19.63
C GLY A 83 -3.98 18.73 18.99
N PRO A 84 -4.34 20.00 19.29
CA PRO A 84 -5.60 20.60 18.88
C PRO A 84 -5.81 20.55 17.36
N GLY A 85 -7.01 20.16 16.94
CA GLY A 85 -7.40 20.03 15.52
C GLY A 85 -7.10 18.67 14.90
N TRP A 86 -6.36 17.79 15.57
CA TRP A 86 -6.10 16.41 15.13
C TRP A 86 -6.87 15.41 15.99
N LEU A 87 -7.58 14.50 15.33
CA LEU A 87 -8.28 13.40 15.97
C LEU A 87 -7.27 12.38 16.52
N ASP A 88 -7.61 11.77 17.65
CA ASP A 88 -6.91 10.57 18.12
C ASP A 88 -7.18 9.36 17.21
N LEU A 89 -6.46 8.26 17.48
CA LEU A 89 -6.52 7.04 16.67
C LEU A 89 -7.93 6.45 16.65
N GLY A 90 -8.54 6.25 17.83
CA GLY A 90 -9.85 5.62 17.95
C GLY A 90 -10.96 6.42 17.27
N THR A 91 -10.93 7.75 17.40
CA THR A 91 -11.88 8.66 16.76
C THR A 91 -11.68 8.71 15.24
N THR A 92 -10.42 8.66 14.78
CA THR A 92 -10.09 8.57 13.34
C THR A 92 -10.65 7.28 12.74
N LEU A 93 -10.45 6.13 13.42
CA LEU A 93 -10.95 4.83 12.99
C LEU A 93 -12.49 4.80 12.96
N ARG A 94 -13.14 5.30 14.01
CA ARG A 94 -14.62 5.34 14.11
C ARG A 94 -15.27 6.16 12.99
N ARG A 95 -14.62 7.22 12.52
CA ARG A 95 -15.14 8.10 11.46
C ARG A 95 -15.00 7.54 10.05
N ALA A 96 -14.38 6.38 9.87
CA ALA A 96 -14.12 5.84 8.54
C ALA A 96 -15.43 5.40 7.84
N PRO A 97 -15.69 5.83 6.59
CA PRO A 97 -16.79 5.30 5.80
C PRO A 97 -16.38 3.93 5.25
N LEU A 98 -16.60 2.86 6.01
CA LEU A 98 -16.11 1.50 5.71
C LEU A 98 -16.90 0.76 4.61
N SER A 99 -17.98 1.36 4.10
CA SER A 99 -18.86 0.81 3.06
C SER A 99 -18.94 1.72 1.83
N GLY A 100 -19.54 1.19 0.76
CA GLY A 100 -19.74 1.91 -0.50
C GLY A 100 -18.56 1.81 -1.44
N TRP A 101 -18.81 2.08 -2.72
CA TRP A 101 -17.81 1.92 -3.77
C TRP A 101 -17.54 3.25 -4.48
N PRO A 102 -16.26 3.63 -4.71
CA PRO A 102 -15.01 3.02 -4.25
C PRO A 102 -14.52 3.58 -2.89
N SER A 103 -15.30 4.46 -2.25
CA SER A 103 -14.92 5.16 -1.02
C SER A 103 -14.65 4.22 0.16
N GLY A 104 -15.44 3.16 0.31
CA GLY A 104 -15.26 2.15 1.37
C GLY A 104 -13.97 1.37 1.22
N LEU A 105 -13.59 1.06 -0.02
CA LEU A 105 -12.33 0.38 -0.33
C LEU A 105 -11.15 1.26 0.08
N ALA A 106 -11.16 2.52 -0.36
CA ALA A 106 -10.12 3.48 -0.01
C ALA A 106 -10.06 3.74 1.50
N ALA A 107 -11.21 3.83 2.17
CA ALA A 107 -11.27 4.04 3.62
C ALA A 107 -10.65 2.87 4.40
N ARG A 108 -10.87 1.61 4.00
CA ARG A 108 -10.25 0.44 4.66
C ARG A 108 -8.73 0.46 4.55
N ARG A 109 -8.17 0.73 3.36
CA ARG A 109 -6.73 0.94 3.16
C ARG A 109 -6.21 2.10 4.01
N ASP A 110 -6.94 3.22 4.02
CA ASP A 110 -6.54 4.40 4.78
C ASP A 110 -6.55 4.13 6.29
N MET A 111 -7.47 3.31 6.81
CA MET A 111 -7.51 2.94 8.22
C MET A 111 -6.38 2.00 8.60
N PHE A 112 -6.00 1.07 7.72
CA PHE A 112 -4.76 0.32 7.88
C PHE A 112 -3.54 1.25 7.96
N LEU A 113 -3.44 2.24 7.07
CA LEU A 113 -2.37 3.25 7.12
C LEU A 113 -2.39 4.08 8.42
N VAL A 114 -3.58 4.41 8.93
CA VAL A 114 -3.76 5.09 10.22
C VAL A 114 -3.21 4.24 11.37
N VAL A 115 -3.41 2.92 11.37
CA VAL A 115 -2.81 2.01 12.37
C VAL A 115 -1.29 1.97 12.23
N LEU A 116 -0.75 1.87 11.01
CA LEU A 116 0.70 1.89 10.79
C LEU A 116 1.36 3.16 11.34
N ALA A 117 0.72 4.32 11.15
CA ALA A 117 1.27 5.60 11.58
C ALA A 117 1.04 5.87 13.08
N GLY A 118 -0.18 5.64 13.56
CA GLY A 118 -0.63 6.04 14.89
C GLY A 118 -0.33 5.02 15.99
N GLU A 119 -0.46 3.73 15.69
CA GLU A 119 -0.21 2.65 16.65
C GLU A 119 1.24 2.15 16.53
N CYS A 120 1.70 1.83 15.32
CA CYS A 120 3.05 1.30 15.12
C CYS A 120 4.13 2.40 15.10
N GLY A 121 3.73 3.68 15.01
CA GLY A 121 4.66 4.81 14.95
C GLY A 121 5.53 4.84 13.68
N LEU A 122 5.14 4.12 12.62
CA LEU A 122 5.97 3.97 11.43
C LEU A 122 6.08 5.28 10.66
N SER A 123 7.28 5.52 10.14
CA SER A 123 7.50 6.59 9.16
C SER A 123 6.77 6.29 7.85
N ARG A 124 6.72 7.29 6.95
CA ARG A 124 6.14 7.10 5.61
C ARG A 124 6.79 5.96 4.85
N GLU A 125 8.11 5.83 4.95
CA GLU A 125 8.84 4.76 4.26
C GLU A 125 8.63 3.42 4.98
N GLY A 126 8.65 3.42 6.32
CA GLY A 126 8.34 2.23 7.10
C GLY A 126 6.95 1.67 6.82
N ALA A 127 5.94 2.54 6.64
CA ALA A 127 4.60 2.12 6.27
C ALA A 127 4.53 1.52 4.86
N ARG A 128 5.33 2.03 3.91
CA ARG A 128 5.39 1.53 2.52
C ARG A 128 6.10 0.19 2.40
N SER A 129 7.02 -0.10 3.31
CA SER A 129 7.79 -1.34 3.32
C SER A 129 7.08 -2.50 3.99
N VAL A 130 5.93 -2.29 4.66
CA VAL A 130 5.17 -3.37 5.29
C VAL A 130 4.64 -4.31 4.21
N ALA A 131 5.01 -5.58 4.31
CA ALA A 131 4.57 -6.67 3.46
C ALA A 131 3.50 -7.54 4.15
N ALA A 132 2.80 -8.38 3.39
CA ALA A 132 1.79 -9.29 3.93
C ALA A 132 2.33 -10.19 5.06
N GLY A 133 3.56 -10.69 4.91
CA GLY A 133 4.23 -11.52 5.92
C GLY A 133 4.64 -10.80 7.20
N ASP A 134 4.62 -9.46 7.23
CA ASP A 134 4.84 -8.72 8.47
C ASP A 134 3.57 -8.70 9.35
N VAL A 135 2.40 -8.94 8.76
CA VAL A 135 1.12 -8.95 9.48
C VAL A 135 0.88 -10.36 9.99
N VAL A 136 0.73 -10.53 11.30
CA VAL A 136 0.52 -11.83 11.93
C VAL A 136 -0.68 -11.76 12.86
N GLN A 137 -1.54 -12.78 12.77
CA GLN A 137 -2.54 -13.06 13.80
C GLN A 137 -2.12 -14.37 14.48
N ASP A 138 -1.92 -14.33 15.80
CA ASP A 138 -1.56 -15.54 16.55
C ASP A 138 -2.77 -16.45 16.79
N ALA A 139 -2.52 -17.65 17.34
CA ALA A 139 -3.56 -18.63 17.65
C ALA A 139 -4.58 -18.13 18.69
N CYS A 140 -4.26 -17.09 19.45
CA CYS A 140 -5.15 -16.44 20.41
C CYS A 140 -5.97 -15.30 19.78
N GLY A 141 -5.78 -15.05 18.47
CA GLY A 141 -6.43 -13.98 17.72
C GLY A 141 -5.82 -12.59 17.94
N SER A 142 -4.62 -12.49 18.53
CA SER A 142 -3.91 -11.22 18.71
C SER A 142 -3.19 -10.83 17.42
N TRP A 143 -3.29 -9.56 17.05
CA TRP A 143 -2.69 -9.04 15.82
C TRP A 143 -1.35 -8.35 16.10
N SER A 144 -0.41 -8.46 15.16
CA SER A 144 0.86 -7.74 15.17
C SER A 144 1.31 -7.38 13.77
N ILE A 145 2.12 -6.32 13.66
CA ILE A 145 2.79 -5.89 12.43
C ILE A 145 4.28 -5.76 12.73
N GLY A 146 5.08 -6.72 12.23
CA GLY A 146 6.47 -6.90 12.61
C GLY A 146 6.59 -7.08 14.13
N ARG A 147 7.29 -6.16 14.81
CA ARG A 147 7.44 -6.17 16.28
C ARG A 147 6.33 -5.41 17.04
N HIS A 148 5.36 -4.85 16.33
CA HIS A 148 4.36 -3.95 16.91
C HIS A 148 3.07 -4.73 17.19
N PRO A 149 2.73 -5.01 18.47
CA PRO A 149 1.43 -5.57 18.80
C PRO A 149 0.34 -4.55 18.49
N ILE A 150 -0.76 -5.00 17.89
CA ILE A 150 -1.92 -4.17 17.56
C ILE A 150 -3.01 -4.46 18.59
N PRO A 151 -3.45 -3.47 19.39
CA PRO A 151 -4.42 -3.71 20.43
C PRO A 151 -5.82 -3.94 19.86
N ARG A 152 -6.62 -4.70 20.60
CA ARG A 152 -8.07 -4.79 20.41
C ARG A 152 -8.75 -3.88 21.44
N THR A 153 -9.59 -2.96 20.98
CA THR A 153 -10.40 -2.11 21.88
C THR A 153 -11.78 -2.74 22.11
N PRO A 154 -12.54 -2.34 23.16
CA PRO A 154 -13.89 -2.87 23.37
C PRO A 154 -14.86 -2.58 22.20
N ASP A 155 -14.76 -1.40 21.59
CA ASP A 155 -15.60 -1.01 20.46
C ASP A 155 -14.94 -1.38 19.12
N ALA A 156 -15.67 -2.09 18.25
CA ALA A 156 -15.18 -2.58 16.95
C ALA A 156 -14.99 -1.48 15.90
N GLY A 157 -15.67 -0.33 16.05
CA GLY A 157 -15.56 0.82 15.15
C GLY A 157 -14.24 1.57 15.34
N SER A 158 -13.73 1.64 16.57
CA SER A 158 -12.46 2.29 16.93
C SER A 158 -11.30 1.32 17.09
N CYS A 159 -11.48 0.03 16.77
CA CYS A 159 -10.52 -1.03 17.03
C CYS A 159 -9.40 -1.08 15.98
N PRO A 160 -8.12 -0.88 16.36
CA PRO A 160 -6.99 -0.98 15.44
C PRO A 160 -6.87 -2.37 14.81
N SER A 161 -7.07 -3.43 15.59
CA SER A 161 -7.05 -4.80 15.08
C SER A 161 -8.13 -5.05 14.02
N CYS A 162 -9.33 -4.50 14.19
CA CYS A 162 -10.39 -4.62 13.17
C CYS A 162 -10.05 -3.83 11.89
N ALA A 163 -9.38 -2.69 12.00
CA ALA A 163 -8.91 -1.95 10.82
C ALA A 163 -7.89 -2.76 10.01
N VAL A 164 -6.99 -3.49 10.68
CA VAL A 164 -6.07 -4.43 10.03
C VAL A 164 -6.85 -5.58 9.39
N ALA A 165 -7.68 -6.29 10.15
CA ALA A 165 -8.45 -7.44 9.66
C ALA A 165 -9.30 -7.10 8.43
N ARG A 166 -10.03 -5.97 8.45
CA ARG A 166 -10.86 -5.49 7.33
C ARG A 166 -10.06 -5.28 6.05
N TRP A 167 -8.83 -4.77 6.16
CA TRP A 167 -7.99 -4.54 5.01
C TRP A 167 -7.37 -5.83 4.49
N MET A 168 -6.88 -6.70 5.40
CA MET A 168 -6.38 -8.01 5.02
C MET A 168 -7.45 -8.85 4.32
N LYS A 169 -8.71 -8.80 4.81
CA LYS A 169 -9.84 -9.49 4.16
C LYS A 169 -10.12 -8.98 2.75
N VAL A 170 -10.02 -7.67 2.54
CA VAL A 170 -10.16 -7.10 1.20
C VAL A 170 -9.08 -7.62 0.25
N LEU A 171 -7.83 -7.68 0.71
CA LEU A 171 -6.71 -8.17 -0.09
C LEU A 171 -6.82 -9.67 -0.37
N GLU A 172 -7.25 -10.48 0.60
CA GLU A 172 -7.55 -11.90 0.44
C GLU A 172 -8.63 -12.13 -0.64
N ILE A 173 -9.75 -11.39 -0.57
CA ILE A 173 -10.82 -11.48 -1.58
C ILE A 173 -10.31 -11.01 -2.95
N TRP A 174 -9.47 -9.97 -2.98
CA TRP A 174 -8.90 -9.46 -4.22
C TRP A 174 -8.03 -10.52 -4.90
N ASP A 175 -7.13 -11.15 -4.14
CA ASP A 175 -6.18 -12.14 -4.66
C ASP A 175 -6.91 -13.41 -5.12
N SER A 176 -7.93 -13.85 -4.38
CA SER A 176 -8.64 -15.11 -4.65
C SER A 176 -9.80 -15.00 -5.65
N ARG A 177 -10.52 -13.87 -5.68
CA ARG A 177 -11.78 -13.71 -6.45
C ARG A 177 -11.82 -12.45 -7.32
N GLY A 178 -10.83 -11.57 -7.20
CA GLY A 178 -10.72 -10.37 -8.00
C GLY A 178 -11.63 -9.21 -7.57
N ARG A 179 -11.52 -8.13 -8.34
CA ARG A 179 -12.11 -6.82 -8.03
C ARG A 179 -13.64 -6.83 -7.88
N TYR A 180 -14.35 -7.63 -8.67
CA TYR A 180 -15.81 -7.64 -8.63
C TYR A 180 -16.33 -8.12 -7.27
N SER A 181 -15.76 -9.21 -6.73
CA SER A 181 -16.09 -9.71 -5.40
C SER A 181 -15.70 -8.75 -4.29
N VAL A 182 -14.60 -8.01 -4.44
CA VAL A 182 -14.24 -6.93 -3.50
C VAL A 182 -15.29 -5.82 -3.52
N ARG A 183 -15.76 -5.43 -4.72
CA ARG A 183 -16.80 -4.41 -4.85
C ARG A 183 -18.08 -4.84 -4.15
N GLU A 184 -18.54 -6.06 -4.38
CA GLU A 184 -19.73 -6.61 -3.73
C GLU A 184 -19.55 -6.64 -2.20
N HIS A 185 -18.43 -7.19 -1.72
CA HIS A 185 -18.10 -7.25 -0.30
C HIS A 185 -18.12 -5.87 0.38
N VAL A 186 -17.48 -4.86 -0.23
CA VAL A 186 -17.37 -3.52 0.35
C VAL A 186 -18.67 -2.71 0.22
N ALA A 187 -19.40 -2.83 -0.90
CA ALA A 187 -20.66 -2.12 -1.10
C ALA A 187 -21.76 -2.64 -0.17
N GLY A 188 -21.82 -3.97 0.01
CA GLY A 188 -22.78 -4.65 0.89
C GLY A 188 -22.43 -4.56 2.38
N TYR A 189 -21.22 -4.10 2.73
CA TYR A 189 -20.77 -4.08 4.11
C TYR A 189 -21.67 -3.22 5.01
N ARG A 190 -22.07 -3.79 6.15
CA ARG A 190 -22.81 -3.13 7.22
C ARG A 190 -22.17 -3.55 8.55
N PRO A 191 -21.57 -2.60 9.31
CA PRO A 191 -21.03 -2.94 10.63
C PRO A 191 -22.20 -3.28 11.56
N ASP A 192 -22.10 -4.43 12.22
CA ASP A 192 -23.03 -4.94 13.24
C ASP A 192 -22.54 -4.69 14.67
N GLY A 193 -21.31 -4.18 14.82
CA GLY A 193 -20.68 -3.92 16.11
C GLY A 193 -19.78 -5.06 16.60
N GLU A 194 -19.71 -6.17 15.86
CA GLU A 194 -18.86 -7.31 16.20
C GLU A 194 -17.40 -7.08 15.77
N HIS A 195 -16.48 -7.76 16.45
CA HIS A 195 -15.06 -7.66 16.18
C HIS A 195 -14.64 -8.60 15.06
N GLU A 196 -14.51 -8.07 13.85
CA GLU A 196 -13.95 -8.79 12.69
C GLU A 196 -12.51 -9.28 12.92
N CYS A 197 -11.77 -8.68 13.86
CA CYS A 197 -10.42 -9.13 14.23
C CYS A 197 -10.38 -10.42 15.06
N LEU A 198 -11.54 -10.97 15.44
CA LEU A 198 -11.66 -12.30 16.05
C LEU A 198 -11.73 -13.41 14.99
N GLU A 199 -12.13 -13.08 13.77
CA GLU A 199 -12.13 -14.05 12.69
C GLU A 199 -10.70 -14.44 12.34
N PRO A 200 -10.39 -15.75 12.19
CA PRO A 200 -9.10 -16.19 11.69
C PRO A 200 -8.86 -15.63 10.28
N ALA A 201 -7.80 -14.85 10.13
CA ALA A 201 -7.40 -14.33 8.84
C ALA A 201 -6.48 -15.32 8.12
N VAL A 202 -6.79 -15.59 6.86
CA VAL A 202 -5.97 -16.42 5.98
C VAL A 202 -5.24 -15.48 5.02
N HIS A 203 -4.22 -14.78 5.53
CA HIS A 203 -3.49 -13.78 4.75
C HIS A 203 -2.04 -14.16 4.40
N GLU A 204 -1.56 -15.31 4.88
CA GLU A 204 -0.21 -15.82 4.58
C GLU A 204 0.01 -16.18 3.09
N GLY A 205 -1.05 -16.19 2.28
CA GLY A 205 -1.02 -16.46 0.84
C GLY A 205 -1.19 -15.24 -0.07
N ILE A 206 -1.31 -14.02 0.47
CA ILE A 206 -1.57 -12.83 -0.34
C ILE A 206 -0.36 -12.50 -1.21
N SER A 207 -0.54 -12.53 -2.54
CA SER A 207 0.53 -12.28 -3.52
C SER A 207 0.87 -10.79 -3.73
N ALA A 208 0.19 -9.88 -3.04
CA ALA A 208 0.38 -8.44 -3.16
C ALA A 208 1.77 -8.01 -2.64
N HIS A 209 2.56 -7.38 -3.51
CA HIS A 209 3.89 -6.86 -3.15
C HIS A 209 3.85 -5.56 -2.33
N THR A 210 2.68 -4.97 -2.13
CA THR A 210 2.45 -3.87 -1.18
C THR A 210 1.08 -3.97 -0.54
N LEU A 211 0.99 -3.59 0.74
CA LEU A 211 -0.28 -3.45 1.45
C LEU A 211 -0.87 -2.04 1.34
N LEU A 212 -0.18 -1.10 0.68
CA LEU A 212 -0.66 0.27 0.47
C LEU A 212 -0.68 0.65 -1.01
N PRO A 213 -1.45 -0.06 -1.86
CA PRO A 213 -1.54 0.29 -3.27
C PRO A 213 -2.23 1.65 -3.44
N GLY A 214 -1.83 2.38 -4.48
CA GLY A 214 -2.64 3.48 -5.01
C GLY A 214 -4.03 2.98 -5.39
N ILE A 215 -5.08 3.73 -5.03
CA ILE A 215 -6.47 3.43 -5.42
C ILE A 215 -6.99 4.66 -6.15
N ASP A 216 -7.45 4.49 -7.38
CA ASP A 216 -8.00 5.57 -8.17
C ASP A 216 -9.47 5.87 -7.82
N LYS A 217 -10.05 6.90 -8.46
CA LYS A 217 -11.44 7.33 -8.22
C LYS A 217 -12.51 6.31 -8.67
N TYR A 218 -12.14 5.23 -9.34
CA TYR A 218 -13.02 4.16 -9.79
C TYR A 218 -12.80 2.85 -9.02
N GLY A 219 -11.85 2.81 -8.08
CA GLY A 219 -11.50 1.63 -7.30
C GLY A 219 -10.61 0.65 -8.06
N TRP A 220 -9.77 1.14 -8.98
CA TRP A 220 -8.65 0.37 -9.53
C TRP A 220 -7.41 0.52 -8.64
N LEU A 221 -6.70 -0.58 -8.43
CA LEU A 221 -5.37 -0.54 -7.85
C LEU A 221 -4.39 -0.10 -8.94
N ALA A 222 -3.49 0.83 -8.62
CA ALA A 222 -2.51 1.37 -9.55
C ALA A 222 -1.40 0.36 -9.87
N ASP A 223 -1.75 -0.77 -10.49
CA ASP A 223 -0.86 -1.91 -10.78
C ASP A 223 -0.05 -2.36 -9.56
N TRP A 224 -0.67 -2.26 -8.38
CA TRP A 224 -0.06 -2.53 -7.08
C TRP A 224 1.15 -1.62 -6.73
N GLU A 225 1.32 -0.49 -7.41
CA GLU A 225 2.35 0.48 -7.04
C GLU A 225 2.06 1.06 -5.63
N PRO A 226 3.05 1.05 -4.71
CA PRO A 226 2.87 1.56 -3.36
C PRO A 226 2.61 3.07 -3.40
N MET A 227 1.68 3.52 -2.57
CA MET A 227 1.38 4.93 -2.37
C MET A 227 2.65 5.75 -2.15
N THR A 228 2.70 6.92 -2.77
CA THR A 228 3.81 7.84 -2.55
C THR A 228 3.82 8.36 -1.10
N ALA A 229 4.99 8.73 -0.59
CA ALA A 229 5.13 9.37 0.73
C ALA A 229 4.29 10.66 0.87
N ARG A 230 4.06 11.37 -0.25
CA ARG A 230 3.16 12.52 -0.33
C ARG A 230 1.70 12.11 -0.16
N SER A 231 1.26 11.07 -0.87
CA SER A 231 -0.11 10.54 -0.77
C SER A 231 -0.41 10.05 0.65
N ILE A 232 0.53 9.34 1.28
CA ILE A 232 0.42 8.93 2.70
C ILE A 232 0.18 10.15 3.61
N SER A 233 0.96 11.22 3.42
CA SER A 233 0.81 12.45 4.21
C SER A 233 -0.57 13.09 4.03
N ALA A 234 -1.04 13.13 2.79
CA ALA A 234 -2.32 13.75 2.44
C ALA A 234 -3.49 12.94 3.02
N VAL A 235 -3.45 11.62 2.91
CA VAL A 235 -4.46 10.72 3.49
C VAL A 235 -4.49 10.85 5.01
N LEU A 236 -3.34 10.76 5.69
CA LEU A 236 -3.32 10.89 7.15
C LEU A 236 -3.80 12.27 7.61
N ALA A 237 -3.37 13.35 6.96
CA ALA A 237 -3.85 14.68 7.28
C ALA A 237 -5.37 14.79 7.08
N TYR A 238 -5.92 14.25 5.98
CA TYR A 238 -7.36 14.28 5.72
C TYR A 238 -8.15 13.46 6.75
N ARG A 239 -7.68 12.27 7.12
CA ARG A 239 -8.36 11.38 8.07
C ARG A 239 -8.29 11.89 9.51
N GLN A 240 -7.18 12.52 9.90
CA GLN A 240 -7.00 13.07 11.25
C GLN A 240 -7.61 14.46 11.44
N ASP A 241 -7.95 15.19 10.38
CA ASP A 241 -8.45 16.56 10.51
C ASP A 241 -9.85 16.56 11.14
N ALA A 242 -9.94 17.10 12.37
CA ALA A 242 -11.18 17.11 13.13
C ALA A 242 -12.30 17.92 12.47
N ALA A 243 -11.94 18.91 11.63
CA ALA A 243 -12.87 19.75 10.89
C ALA A 243 -13.41 19.05 9.64
N GLN A 244 -12.77 17.97 9.18
CA GLN A 244 -13.33 17.17 8.09
C GLN A 244 -14.46 16.30 8.63
N TRP A 245 -15.65 16.50 8.08
CA TRP A 245 -16.73 15.53 8.22
C TRP A 245 -16.48 14.37 7.25
N PRO A 246 -16.72 13.10 7.66
CA PRO A 246 -16.73 12.00 6.71
C PRO A 246 -17.70 12.36 5.58
N ARG A 247 -17.25 12.38 4.33
CA ARG A 247 -18.23 12.38 3.24
C ARG A 247 -18.96 11.06 3.35
N ASP A 248 -20.25 11.12 3.69
CA ASP A 248 -21.10 9.96 3.52
C ASP A 248 -20.89 9.47 2.09
N PRO A 249 -20.62 8.17 1.88
CA PRO A 249 -20.81 7.63 0.56
C PRO A 249 -22.25 8.02 0.20
N ALA A 250 -22.44 8.70 -0.93
CA ALA A 250 -23.78 8.90 -1.45
C ALA A 250 -24.48 7.53 -1.38
N PRO A 251 -25.72 7.45 -0.85
CA PRO A 251 -26.43 6.19 -0.80
C PRO A 251 -26.24 5.52 -2.13
N PHE A 252 -25.77 4.27 -2.11
CA PHE A 252 -25.96 3.44 -3.27
C PHE A 252 -27.48 3.37 -3.41
N GLU A 253 -28.06 4.23 -4.24
CA GLU A 253 -29.27 3.85 -4.93
C GLU A 253 -28.89 2.51 -5.53
N ALA A 254 -29.48 1.46 -4.98
CA ALA A 254 -29.56 0.22 -5.70
C ALA A 254 -30.17 0.64 -7.03
N VAL A 255 -29.32 0.84 -8.02
CA VAL A 255 -29.78 0.81 -9.39
C VAL A 255 -30.40 -0.57 -9.41
N ASP A 256 -31.73 -0.61 -9.48
CA ASP A 256 -32.44 -1.73 -10.07
C ASP A 256 -31.77 -1.84 -11.43
N VAL A 257 -30.68 -2.58 -11.48
CA VAL A 257 -30.07 -3.00 -12.72
C VAL A 257 -31.16 -3.92 -13.23
N PRO A 258 -31.97 -3.52 -14.23
CA PRO A 258 -32.85 -4.49 -14.86
C PRO A 258 -31.94 -5.66 -15.19
N GLU A 259 -32.29 -6.84 -14.68
CA GLU A 259 -31.55 -8.08 -14.80
C GLU A 259 -30.92 -8.06 -16.20
N ARG A 260 -29.61 -7.82 -16.29
CA ARG A 260 -28.95 -7.71 -17.60
C ARG A 260 -29.05 -9.10 -18.19
N THR A 261 -30.01 -9.29 -19.07
CA THR A 261 -30.33 -10.56 -19.76
C THR A 261 -29.21 -11.03 -20.69
N ASP A 262 -28.10 -10.30 -20.76
CA ASP A 262 -27.22 -10.30 -21.91
C ASP A 262 -25.84 -10.92 -21.63
N PHE A 263 -25.63 -11.47 -20.43
CA PHE A 263 -24.58 -12.47 -20.19
C PHE A 263 -25.23 -13.66 -19.50
N GLN A 264 -25.38 -14.72 -20.29
CA GLN A 264 -26.06 -15.98 -19.97
C GLN A 264 -25.81 -16.43 -18.52
N ARG A 265 -26.90 -16.63 -17.76
CA ARG A 265 -26.95 -17.73 -16.79
C ARG A 265 -26.79 -19.01 -17.62
N THR A 266 -25.57 -19.36 -17.94
CA THR A 266 -25.24 -20.76 -18.17
C THR A 266 -25.54 -21.42 -16.83
N SER A 267 -26.59 -22.25 -16.79
CA SER A 267 -26.89 -23.04 -15.59
C SER A 267 -25.64 -23.82 -15.21
N MET A 268 -25.47 -24.14 -13.92
CA MET A 268 -24.45 -25.12 -13.50
C MET A 268 -24.57 -26.42 -14.31
N GLN A 269 -25.78 -26.75 -14.76
CA GLN A 269 -26.06 -27.87 -15.64
C GLN A 269 -25.49 -27.68 -17.05
N ASP A 270 -25.70 -26.52 -17.67
CA ASP A 270 -25.16 -26.19 -19.00
C ASP A 270 -23.61 -26.10 -18.98
N LEU A 271 -23.01 -25.63 -17.87
CA LEU A 271 -21.56 -25.67 -17.67
C LEU A 271 -21.05 -27.10 -17.56
N THR A 272 -21.81 -27.99 -16.93
CA THR A 272 -21.44 -29.41 -16.81
C THR A 272 -21.54 -30.10 -18.17
N GLU A 273 -22.60 -29.82 -18.93
CA GLU A 273 -22.80 -30.38 -20.28
C GLU A 273 -21.71 -29.90 -21.24
N MET A 274 -21.29 -28.64 -21.17
CA MET A 274 -20.14 -28.14 -21.95
C MET A 274 -18.80 -28.77 -21.54
N LEU A 275 -18.64 -29.17 -20.27
CA LEU A 275 -17.43 -29.87 -19.82
C LEU A 275 -17.42 -31.33 -20.29
N ASP A 276 -18.58 -31.99 -20.29
CA ASP A 276 -18.73 -33.35 -20.81
C ASP A 276 -18.45 -33.39 -22.33
N ASP A 277 -18.98 -32.43 -23.10
CA ASP A 277 -18.70 -32.28 -24.53
C ASP A 277 -17.20 -32.08 -24.82
N LEU A 278 -16.51 -31.32 -23.96
CA LEU A 278 -15.07 -31.09 -24.09
C LEU A 278 -14.28 -32.38 -23.82
N ASP A 279 -14.68 -33.18 -22.83
CA ASP A 279 -14.02 -34.43 -22.47
C ASP A 279 -14.19 -35.50 -23.56
N ASP A 280 -15.37 -35.53 -24.19
CA ASP A 280 -15.64 -36.36 -25.37
C ASP A 280 -14.77 -35.96 -26.57
N MET A 281 -14.61 -34.65 -26.82
CA MET A 281 -13.73 -34.15 -27.87
C MET A 281 -12.26 -34.53 -27.63
N VAL A 282 -11.77 -34.41 -26.40
CA VAL A 282 -10.41 -34.81 -26.02
C VAL A 282 -10.22 -36.31 -26.20
N SER A 283 -11.19 -37.11 -25.76
CA SER A 283 -11.17 -38.57 -25.90
C SER A 283 -11.19 -39.03 -27.36
N ALA A 284 -11.91 -38.33 -28.23
CA ALA A 284 -11.91 -38.59 -29.67
C ALA A 284 -10.57 -38.22 -30.32
N ALA A 285 -9.99 -37.08 -29.93
CA ALA A 285 -8.70 -36.63 -30.44
C ALA A 285 -7.55 -37.59 -30.04
N LEU A 286 -7.56 -38.11 -28.81
CA LEU A 286 -6.59 -39.10 -28.35
C LEU A 286 -6.70 -40.42 -29.13
N ARG A 287 -7.92 -40.92 -29.37
CA ARG A 287 -8.14 -42.13 -30.19
C ARG A 287 -7.67 -41.95 -31.63
N ALA A 288 -7.91 -40.78 -32.22
CA ALA A 288 -7.42 -40.46 -33.55
C ALA A 288 -5.87 -40.43 -33.60
N SER A 289 -5.24 -39.84 -32.58
CA SER A 289 -3.78 -39.82 -32.45
C SER A 289 -3.19 -41.23 -32.32
N GLU A 290 -3.80 -42.10 -31.50
CA GLU A 290 -3.36 -43.50 -31.35
C GLU A 290 -3.50 -44.30 -32.65
N ALA A 291 -4.55 -44.08 -33.43
CA ALA A 291 -4.74 -44.72 -34.73
C ALA A 291 -3.64 -44.32 -35.72
N VAL A 292 -3.34 -43.02 -35.79
CA VAL A 292 -2.24 -42.50 -36.63
C VAL A 292 -0.90 -43.07 -36.18
N MET A 293 -0.64 -43.13 -34.87
CA MET A 293 0.60 -43.70 -34.33
C MET A 293 0.74 -45.21 -34.66
N LYS A 294 -0.37 -45.96 -34.66
CA LYS A 294 -0.38 -47.39 -35.07
C LYS A 294 -0.14 -47.56 -36.57
N GLU A 295 -0.71 -46.71 -37.41
CA GLU A 295 -0.48 -46.74 -38.87
C GLU A 295 0.98 -46.38 -39.23
N VAL A 296 1.56 -45.39 -38.55
CA VAL A 296 2.98 -45.03 -38.69
C VAL A 296 3.88 -46.17 -38.22
N ALA A 297 3.55 -46.82 -37.11
CA ALA A 297 4.32 -47.97 -36.61
C ALA A 297 4.19 -49.21 -37.52
N ALA A 298 3.04 -49.40 -38.18
CA ALA A 298 2.82 -50.49 -39.13
C ALA A 298 3.52 -50.24 -40.47
N SER A 299 3.64 -48.98 -40.90
CA SER A 299 4.33 -48.59 -42.15
C SER A 299 5.86 -48.54 -42.01
N ALA A 300 6.38 -48.65 -40.78
CA ALA A 300 7.81 -48.68 -40.46
C ALA A 300 8.40 -50.09 -40.30
N LYS A 301 7.60 -51.14 -40.54
CA LYS A 301 8.01 -52.55 -40.63
C LYS A 301 8.05 -53.01 -42.09
#